data_AF-I2FPA6-F1
#
_entry.id   AF-I2FPA6-F1
#
_cell.length_a   1.000
_cell.length_b   1.000
_cell.length_c   1.000
_cell.angle_alpha   90.00
_cell.angle_beta   90.00
_cell.angle_gamma   90.00
#
_symmetry.space_group_name_H-M   'P 1'
#
loop_
_entity.id
_entity.type
_entity.pdbx_description
1 polymer ?
#
loop_
_entity_poly.entity_id
_entity_poly.type
_entity_poly.pdbx_seq_one_letter_code
_entity_poly.pdbx_strand_id
1 'polypeptide(L)'
;MFPNSLLFAFIATCLFLANVGVEASLEATAGADFHTKPTPITVASSLSVSPHGTNPFGICSLPFAEENQVFKPATGPDALPVQKFVTEARKNGAVCQWFVPDDMKCVEQGGKGDMSASDVIWWQQAFCKRCSDAGGKNGEEFNCPDDSDSAETKVEEKKK
;
A
#
# COMPACT_ATOMS: atom_id res chain seq x y z
N MET A 1 27.68 2.10 39.17
CA MET A 1 29.12 1.79 39.00
C MET A 1 29.18 0.33 38.57
N PHE A 2 29.23 0.09 37.25
CA PHE A 2 29.23 -1.24 36.63
C PHE A 2 30.62 -1.50 36.04
N PRO A 3 31.24 -2.68 36.26
CA PRO A 3 32.62 -2.90 35.82
C PRO A 3 32.71 -3.22 34.31
N ASN A 4 33.46 -2.38 33.60
CA ASN A 4 33.74 -2.39 32.15
C ASN A 4 34.73 -3.48 31.69
N SER A 5 34.63 -4.73 32.18
CA SER A 5 35.75 -5.69 32.02
C SER A 5 35.45 -7.02 31.33
N LEU A 6 34.39 -7.14 30.52
CA LEU A 6 34.04 -8.42 29.87
C LEU A 6 33.65 -8.33 28.39
N LEU A 7 33.79 -7.17 27.73
CA LEU A 7 33.33 -6.99 26.35
C LEU A 7 34.36 -7.39 25.27
N PHE A 8 35.58 -7.79 25.63
CA PHE A 8 36.66 -8.06 24.67
C PHE A 8 36.95 -9.55 24.40
N ALA A 9 36.12 -10.48 24.89
CA ALA A 9 36.33 -11.92 24.73
C ALA A 9 35.42 -12.62 23.69
N PHE A 10 34.61 -11.88 22.93
CA PHE A 10 33.67 -12.48 21.95
C PHE A 10 34.10 -12.39 20.48
N ILE A 11 35.27 -11.81 20.17
CA ILE A 11 35.70 -11.59 18.77
C ILE A 11 36.55 -12.75 18.21
N ALA A 12 36.88 -13.78 19.00
CA ALA A 12 37.90 -14.77 18.61
C ALA A 12 37.41 -16.21 18.31
N THR A 13 36.10 -16.47 18.17
CA THR A 13 35.60 -17.87 18.01
C THR A 13 34.75 -18.15 16.77
N CYS A 14 34.46 -17.16 15.92
CA CYS A 14 33.66 -17.41 14.69
C CYS A 14 34.51 -17.55 13.41
N LEU A 15 35.81 -17.85 13.54
CA LEU A 15 36.75 -17.93 12.43
C LEU A 15 37.21 -19.37 12.13
N PHE A 16 36.31 -20.36 12.24
CA PHE A 16 36.55 -21.74 11.79
C PHE A 16 35.25 -22.42 11.36
N LEU A 17 34.68 -22.00 10.23
CA LEU A 17 33.83 -22.85 9.39
C LEU A 17 34.19 -22.60 7.93
N ALA A 18 35.40 -23.04 7.56
CA ALA A 18 35.75 -23.30 6.18
C ALA A 18 35.36 -24.74 5.83
N ASN A 19 34.80 -24.89 4.64
CA ASN A 19 34.86 -26.09 3.80
C ASN A 19 34.20 -27.37 4.34
N VAL A 20 32.89 -27.46 4.13
CA VAL A 20 32.31 -28.70 3.58
C VAL A 20 31.70 -28.36 2.22
N GLY A 21 32.36 -28.86 1.17
CA GLY A 21 31.84 -28.83 -0.18
C GLY A 21 30.57 -29.65 -0.25
N VAL A 22 29.45 -28.97 -0.47
CA VAL A 22 28.29 -29.58 -1.10
C VAL A 22 28.28 -29.04 -2.52
N GLU A 23 28.85 -29.83 -3.43
CA GLU A 23 28.49 -29.78 -4.84
C GLU A 23 27.02 -30.21 -4.93
N ALA A 24 26.11 -29.28 -4.66
CA ALA A 24 24.77 -29.40 -5.21
C ALA A 24 24.94 -29.13 -6.71
N SER A 25 25.11 -30.21 -7.46
CA SER A 25 24.81 -30.25 -8.88
C SER A 25 23.34 -29.84 -9.02
N LEU A 26 23.13 -28.53 -9.16
CA LEU A 26 21.85 -28.01 -9.60
C LEU A 26 21.83 -28.36 -11.09
N GLU A 27 21.31 -29.55 -11.40
CA GLU A 27 20.75 -29.79 -12.71
C GLU A 27 19.87 -28.58 -13.02
N ALA A 28 20.33 -27.80 -14.00
CA ALA A 28 19.51 -26.84 -14.69
C ALA A 28 18.34 -27.62 -15.26
N THR A 29 17.25 -27.71 -14.50
CA THR A 29 15.95 -28.05 -15.06
C THR A 29 15.57 -26.91 -15.98
N ALA A 30 15.86 -27.16 -17.25
CA ALA A 30 15.32 -26.48 -18.38
C ALA A 30 13.82 -26.20 -18.19
N GLY A 31 13.45 -24.94 -18.41
CA GLY A 31 12.21 -24.64 -19.11
C GLY A 31 10.90 -24.85 -18.37
N ALA A 32 10.81 -24.49 -17.09
CA ALA A 32 9.52 -24.08 -16.55
C ALA A 32 9.31 -22.60 -16.87
N ASP A 33 8.97 -22.34 -18.13
CA ASP A 33 8.42 -21.07 -18.59
C ASP A 33 7.03 -20.91 -17.98
N PHE A 34 7.00 -20.66 -16.66
CA PHE A 34 5.80 -20.16 -16.00
C PHE A 34 5.62 -18.74 -16.51
N HIS A 35 5.01 -18.62 -17.67
CA HIS A 35 4.23 -17.46 -18.07
C HIS A 35 3.07 -17.32 -17.06
N THR A 36 3.41 -17.02 -15.81
CA THR A 36 2.47 -16.63 -14.77
C THR A 36 1.87 -15.35 -15.30
N LYS A 37 0.58 -15.44 -15.68
CA LYS A 37 -0.15 -14.31 -16.22
C LYS A 37 0.05 -13.11 -15.27
N PRO A 38 0.38 -11.91 -15.78
CA PRO A 38 0.58 -10.74 -14.93
C PRO A 38 -0.62 -10.54 -14.00
N THR A 39 -0.37 -10.61 -12.69
CA THR A 39 -1.41 -10.44 -11.67
C THR A 39 -1.64 -8.94 -11.45
N PRO A 40 -2.89 -8.47 -11.41
CA PRO A 40 -3.20 -7.11 -11.00
C PRO A 40 -2.63 -6.79 -9.62
N ILE A 41 -2.26 -5.53 -9.40
CA ILE A 41 -1.82 -5.04 -8.10
C ILE A 41 -3.07 -4.67 -7.30
N THR A 42 -3.21 -5.24 -6.12
CA THR A 42 -4.22 -4.83 -5.13
C THR A 42 -3.60 -3.75 -4.24
N VAL A 43 -4.35 -2.69 -3.98
CA VAL A 43 -3.96 -1.63 -3.05
C VAL A 43 -5.05 -1.47 -2.01
N ALA A 44 -4.72 -1.76 -0.76
CA ALA A 44 -5.59 -1.52 0.38
C ALA A 44 -5.13 -0.26 1.12
N SER A 45 -6.06 0.68 1.38
CA SER A 45 -5.76 1.88 2.17
C SER A 45 -6.43 1.84 3.55
N SER A 46 -5.70 2.27 4.57
CA SER A 46 -6.13 2.33 5.97
C SER A 46 -5.71 3.67 6.60
N LEU A 47 -6.34 4.07 7.70
CA LEU A 47 -5.97 5.28 8.43
C LEU A 47 -4.99 4.96 9.54
N SER A 48 -4.07 5.88 9.84
CA SER A 48 -3.16 5.76 10.99
C SER A 48 -3.90 5.74 12.33
N VAL A 49 -5.07 6.40 12.40
CA VAL A 49 -5.98 6.34 13.55
C VAL A 49 -7.40 6.03 13.05
N SER A 50 -7.99 4.94 13.55
CA SER A 50 -9.35 4.50 13.14
C SER A 50 -10.14 3.98 14.34
N PRO A 51 -11.46 4.27 14.44
CA PRO A 51 -12.33 3.68 15.47
C PRO A 51 -12.48 2.16 15.33
N HIS A 52 -12.35 1.65 14.10
CA HIS A 52 -12.74 0.29 13.73
C HIS A 52 -11.54 -0.66 13.56
N GLY A 53 -10.38 -0.32 14.13
CA GLY A 53 -9.16 -1.13 14.00
C GLY A 53 -8.50 -1.01 12.63
N THR A 54 -7.87 -2.08 12.16
CA THR A 54 -7.01 -2.10 10.96
C THR A 54 -7.75 -2.35 9.64
N ASN A 55 -9.07 -2.28 9.63
CA ASN A 55 -9.85 -2.52 8.41
C ASN A 55 -9.54 -1.46 7.35
N PRO A 56 -9.42 -1.85 6.07
CA PRO A 56 -9.20 -0.88 5.01
C PRO A 56 -10.46 -0.02 4.79
N PHE A 57 -10.24 1.24 4.44
CA PHE A 57 -11.28 2.17 3.97
C PHE A 57 -11.44 2.11 2.45
N GLY A 58 -10.63 1.32 1.77
CA GLY A 58 -10.70 1.17 0.33
C GLY A 58 -9.80 0.06 -0.18
N ILE A 59 -10.26 -0.60 -1.24
CA ILE A 59 -9.50 -1.57 -2.02
C ILE A 59 -9.54 -1.14 -3.48
N CYS A 60 -8.39 -1.12 -4.13
CA CYS A 60 -8.21 -0.74 -5.53
C CYS A 60 -7.42 -1.81 -6.27
N SER A 61 -7.92 -2.27 -7.41
CA SER A 61 -7.22 -3.16 -8.32
C SER A 61 -6.65 -2.35 -9.49
N LEU A 62 -5.35 -2.45 -9.69
CA LEU A 62 -4.59 -1.75 -10.74
C LEU A 62 -3.93 -2.77 -11.67
N PRO A 63 -3.69 -2.42 -12.95
CA PRO A 63 -2.90 -3.25 -13.84
C PRO A 63 -1.54 -3.62 -13.25
N PHE A 64 -1.02 -4.78 -13.63
CA PHE A 64 0.31 -5.23 -13.25
C PHE A 64 1.38 -4.16 -13.56
N ALA A 65 2.35 -4.06 -12.67
CA ALA A 65 3.56 -3.29 -12.87
C ALA A 65 4.74 -3.99 -12.18
N GLU A 66 5.92 -3.86 -12.78
CA GLU A 66 7.17 -4.32 -12.16
C GLU A 66 7.45 -3.54 -10.87
N GLU A 67 7.87 -4.23 -9.82
CA GLU A 67 8.11 -3.68 -8.47
C GLU A 67 9.03 -2.45 -8.52
N ASN A 68 10.07 -2.50 -9.35
CA ASN A 68 11.07 -1.43 -9.49
C ASN A 68 10.53 -0.15 -10.17
N GLN A 69 9.29 -0.17 -10.68
CA GLN A 69 8.64 0.99 -11.29
C GLN A 69 7.64 1.66 -10.34
N VAL A 70 7.03 0.89 -9.44
CA VAL A 70 5.86 1.32 -8.66
C VAL A 70 6.11 2.55 -7.78
N PHE A 71 7.24 2.60 -7.09
CA PHE A 71 7.55 3.71 -6.17
C PHE A 71 8.31 4.87 -6.79
N LYS A 72 8.58 4.83 -8.10
CA LYS A 72 9.15 5.96 -8.82
C LYS A 72 8.06 7.03 -8.97
N PRO A 73 8.28 8.26 -8.47
CA PRO A 73 7.32 9.34 -8.67
C PRO A 73 7.10 9.54 -10.17
N ALA A 74 5.85 9.45 -10.61
CA ALA A 74 5.51 9.66 -12.01
C ALA A 74 4.14 10.34 -12.11
N THR A 75 4.08 11.34 -12.98
CA THR A 75 2.87 12.10 -13.29
C THR A 75 2.76 12.25 -14.80
N GLY A 76 1.54 12.35 -15.33
CA GLY A 76 1.30 12.54 -16.77
C GLY A 76 0.74 11.29 -17.46
N PRO A 77 0.55 11.37 -18.78
CA PRO A 77 -0.15 10.33 -19.55
C PRO A 77 0.59 8.97 -19.51
N ASP A 78 1.91 8.99 -19.60
CA ASP A 78 2.77 7.79 -19.68
C ASP A 78 3.04 7.12 -18.33
N ALA A 79 2.60 7.74 -17.22
CA ALA A 79 2.77 7.16 -15.90
C ALA A 79 1.87 5.93 -15.72
N LEU A 80 2.44 4.86 -15.13
CA LEU A 80 1.68 3.65 -14.83
C LEU A 80 0.54 3.98 -13.84
N PRO A 81 -0.61 3.29 -13.94
CA PRO A 81 -1.71 3.46 -12.99
C PRO A 81 -1.28 3.43 -11.53
N VAL A 82 -0.46 2.46 -11.13
CA VAL A 82 0.04 2.36 -9.75
C VAL A 82 0.95 3.51 -9.35
N GLN A 83 1.76 4.05 -10.27
CA GLN A 83 2.58 5.23 -9.98
C GLN A 83 1.71 6.47 -9.77
N LYS A 84 0.66 6.64 -10.58
CA LYS A 84 -0.32 7.74 -10.41
C LYS A 84 -0.99 7.65 -9.04
N PHE A 85 -1.47 6.46 -8.68
CA PHE A 85 -2.09 6.19 -7.39
C PHE A 85 -1.14 6.52 -6.22
N VAL A 86 0.05 5.92 -6.21
CA VAL A 86 1.03 6.06 -5.13
C VAL A 86 1.53 7.50 -5.02
N THR A 87 1.78 8.17 -6.15
CA THR A 87 2.20 9.57 -6.16
C THR A 87 1.15 10.47 -5.54
N GLU A 88 -0.13 10.29 -5.92
CA GLU A 88 -1.22 11.07 -5.36
C GLU A 88 -1.46 10.73 -3.88
N ALA A 89 -1.33 9.47 -3.50
CA ALA A 89 -1.45 9.06 -2.10
C ALA A 89 -0.39 9.70 -1.21
N ARG A 90 0.87 9.69 -1.65
CA ARG A 90 1.99 10.30 -0.93
C ARG A 90 1.85 11.82 -0.82
N LYS A 91 1.31 12.51 -1.84
CA LYS A 91 1.00 13.95 -1.74
C LYS A 91 0.02 14.25 -0.60
N ASN A 92 -0.92 13.34 -0.37
CA ASN A 92 -1.90 13.42 0.72
C ASN A 92 -1.40 12.82 2.03
N GLY A 93 -0.08 12.58 2.15
CA GLY A 93 0.55 12.10 3.38
C GLY A 93 0.53 10.59 3.58
N ALA A 94 0.01 9.80 2.63
CA ALA A 94 -0.03 8.35 2.77
C ALA A 94 1.36 7.71 2.67
N VAL A 95 1.59 6.69 3.48
CA VAL A 95 2.77 5.82 3.41
C VAL A 95 2.37 4.51 2.76
N CYS A 96 2.84 4.28 1.53
CA CYS A 96 2.55 3.06 0.75
C CYS A 96 3.77 2.15 0.69
N GLN A 97 3.55 0.86 0.92
CA GLN A 97 4.57 -0.20 0.89
C GLN A 97 3.98 -1.52 0.39
N TRP A 98 4.81 -2.38 -0.19
CA TRP A 98 4.41 -3.75 -0.50
C TRP A 98 4.14 -4.53 0.78
N PHE A 99 3.07 -5.31 0.77
CA PHE A 99 2.78 -6.31 1.79
C PHE A 99 3.16 -7.71 1.26
N VAL A 100 2.74 -8.02 0.03
CA VAL A 100 3.18 -9.17 -0.77
C VAL A 100 3.33 -8.71 -2.24
N PRO A 101 3.90 -9.52 -3.17
CA PRO A 101 4.26 -9.04 -4.52
C PRO A 101 3.12 -8.43 -5.35
N ASP A 102 1.87 -8.77 -5.06
CA ASP A 102 0.67 -8.30 -5.73
C ASP A 102 -0.28 -7.51 -4.81
N ASP A 103 0.13 -7.23 -3.57
CA ASP A 103 -0.69 -6.48 -2.60
C ASP A 103 0.12 -5.38 -1.92
N MET A 104 -0.39 -4.16 -2.02
CA MET A 104 0.19 -2.96 -1.47
C MET A 104 -0.70 -2.42 -0.36
N LYS A 105 -0.08 -2.04 0.75
CA LYS A 105 -0.75 -1.34 1.82
C LYS A 105 -0.36 0.13 1.82
N CYS A 106 -1.35 1.00 1.79
CA CYS A 106 -1.20 2.43 2.05
C CYS A 106 -1.80 2.78 3.42
N VAL A 107 -1.05 3.54 4.22
CA VAL A 107 -1.53 4.09 5.49
C VAL A 107 -1.62 5.60 5.33
N GLU A 108 -2.84 6.14 5.23
CA GLU A 108 -3.09 7.57 5.18
C GLU A 108 -2.84 8.19 6.56
N GLN A 109 -2.15 9.32 6.59
CA GLN A 109 -1.98 10.08 7.82
C GLN A 109 -3.26 10.87 8.11
N GLY A 110 -3.90 10.56 9.23
CA GLY A 110 -5.13 11.21 9.64
C GLY A 110 -6.09 10.24 10.31
N GLY A 111 -7.38 10.54 10.17
CA GLY A 111 -8.42 9.87 10.94
C GLY A 111 -8.45 10.33 12.40
N LYS A 112 -9.42 9.82 13.15
CA LYS A 112 -9.61 10.07 14.57
C LYS A 112 -10.35 8.89 15.20
N GLY A 113 -10.22 8.72 16.51
CA GLY A 113 -10.86 7.60 17.21
C GLY A 113 -12.39 7.67 17.21
N ASP A 114 -12.95 8.85 16.99
CA ASP A 114 -14.38 9.17 17.01
C ASP A 114 -14.85 9.67 15.63
N MET A 115 -14.51 8.94 14.57
CA MET A 115 -14.99 9.28 13.22
C MET A 115 -16.51 9.19 13.13
N SER A 116 -17.11 10.27 12.64
CA SER A 116 -18.52 10.28 12.23
C SER A 116 -18.73 9.49 10.94
N ALA A 117 -19.97 9.13 10.64
CA ALA A 117 -20.31 8.49 9.35
C ALA A 117 -19.84 9.35 8.16
N SER A 118 -19.98 10.68 8.24
CA SER A 118 -19.50 11.59 7.18
C SER A 118 -17.98 11.59 7.04
N ASP A 119 -17.22 11.42 8.13
CA ASP A 119 -15.76 11.30 8.05
C ASP A 119 -15.38 9.99 7.34
N VAL A 120 -16.04 8.87 7.67
CA VAL A 120 -15.83 7.57 7.01
C VAL A 120 -16.12 7.68 5.51
N ILE A 121 -17.27 8.24 5.15
CA ILE A 121 -17.69 8.43 3.76
C ILE A 121 -16.68 9.29 3.00
N TRP A 122 -16.20 10.38 3.60
CA TRP A 122 -15.21 11.24 2.98
C TRP A 122 -13.91 10.49 2.65
N TRP A 123 -13.42 9.66 3.58
CA TRP A 123 -12.21 8.85 3.34
C TRP A 123 -12.41 7.80 2.24
N GLN A 124 -13.55 7.12 2.25
CA GLN A 124 -13.92 6.15 1.21
C GLN A 124 -14.00 6.83 -0.16
N GLN A 125 -14.66 7.99 -0.25
CA GLN A 125 -14.75 8.79 -1.46
C GLN A 125 -13.37 9.27 -1.95
N ALA A 126 -12.54 9.79 -1.06
CA ALA A 126 -11.21 10.27 -1.40
C ALA A 126 -10.32 9.15 -1.95
N PHE A 127 -10.37 7.96 -1.33
CA PHE A 127 -9.69 6.78 -1.84
C PHE A 127 -10.24 6.36 -3.19
N CYS A 128 -11.56 6.23 -3.30
CA CYS A 128 -12.20 5.72 -4.50
C CYS A 128 -11.91 6.62 -5.72
N LYS A 129 -12.01 7.94 -5.52
CA LYS A 129 -11.65 8.92 -6.55
C LYS A 129 -10.21 8.73 -7.01
N ARG A 130 -9.27 8.55 -6.07
CA ARG A 130 -7.84 8.35 -6.38
C ARG A 130 -7.60 7.07 -7.19
N CYS A 131 -8.31 5.98 -6.86
CA CYS A 131 -8.26 4.74 -7.62
C CYS A 131 -8.77 4.93 -9.06
N SER A 132 -9.94 5.57 -9.21
CA SER A 132 -10.55 5.85 -10.50
C SER A 132 -9.70 6.79 -11.37
N ASP A 133 -9.17 7.87 -10.78
CA ASP A 133 -8.29 8.83 -11.45
C ASP A 133 -6.98 8.17 -11.94
N ALA A 134 -6.52 7.13 -11.23
CA ALA A 134 -5.36 6.34 -11.64
C ALA A 134 -5.67 5.32 -12.75
N GLY A 135 -6.94 5.09 -13.09
CA GLY A 135 -7.39 4.06 -14.04
C GLY A 135 -7.53 2.67 -13.41
N GLY A 136 -7.68 2.60 -12.10
CA GLY A 136 -7.95 1.37 -11.36
C GLY A 136 -9.44 1.01 -11.29
N LYS A 137 -9.73 -0.12 -10.63
CA LYS A 137 -11.08 -0.59 -10.30
C LYS A 137 -11.23 -0.67 -8.80
N ASN A 138 -12.28 -0.05 -8.27
CA ASN A 138 -12.59 -0.13 -6.84
C ASN A 138 -13.18 -1.49 -6.48
N GLY A 139 -12.95 -1.94 -5.25
CA GLY A 139 -13.67 -3.07 -4.67
C GLY A 139 -15.18 -2.79 -4.62
N GLU A 140 -16.00 -3.82 -4.76
CA GLU A 140 -17.46 -3.67 -4.87
C GLU A 140 -18.07 -2.99 -3.62
N GLU A 141 -17.49 -3.25 -2.45
CA GLU A 141 -17.85 -2.68 -1.17
C GLU A 141 -17.31 -1.26 -0.94
N PHE A 142 -16.44 -0.76 -1.82
CA PHE A 142 -15.81 0.56 -1.76
C PHE A 142 -16.06 1.39 -3.02
N ASN A 143 -17.16 1.11 -3.73
CA ASN A 143 -17.54 1.86 -4.92
C ASN A 143 -17.70 3.35 -4.62
N CYS A 144 -17.35 4.19 -5.60
CA CYS A 144 -17.50 5.63 -5.47
C CYS A 144 -19.00 5.90 -5.40
N PRO A 145 -19.51 6.56 -4.36
CA PRO A 145 -20.89 7.02 -4.38
C PRO A 145 -21.07 7.96 -5.57
N ASP A 146 -22.20 7.84 -6.24
CA ASP A 146 -22.56 8.73 -7.33
C ASP A 146 -22.64 10.17 -6.81
N ASP A 147 -22.22 11.14 -7.64
CA ASP A 147 -22.17 12.57 -7.28
C ASP A 147 -23.52 13.14 -6.78
N SER A 148 -24.62 12.40 -6.94
CA SER A 148 -25.95 12.73 -6.41
C SER A 148 -26.02 12.80 -4.88
N ASP A 149 -25.18 12.04 -4.16
CA ASP A 149 -25.26 11.98 -2.69
C ASP A 149 -24.47 13.09 -1.98
N SER A 150 -23.68 13.86 -2.74
CA SER A 150 -22.91 15.01 -2.21
C SER A 150 -23.72 16.33 -2.22
N ALA A 151 -24.94 16.32 -2.75
CA ALA A 151 -25.77 17.52 -2.88
C ALA A 151 -26.82 17.70 -1.76
N GLU A 152 -27.11 16.69 -0.95
CA GLU A 152 -28.14 16.77 0.10
C GLU A 152 -27.56 17.15 1.49
N THR A 153 -26.78 18.23 1.59
CA THR A 153 -26.66 18.96 2.88
C THR A 153 -26.26 20.43 2.71
N LYS A 154 -27.01 21.19 1.91
CA LYS A 154 -27.05 22.66 2.03
C LYS A 154 -28.46 23.20 1.78
N VAL A 155 -29.43 22.78 2.58
CA VAL A 155 -30.70 23.49 2.73
C VAL A 155 -31.01 23.59 4.23
N GLU A 156 -31.46 24.78 4.65
CA GLU A 156 -31.54 25.31 6.02
C GLU A 156 -30.20 25.81 6.56
N GLU A 157 -29.95 27.10 6.76
CA GLU A 157 -30.79 28.05 7.48
C GLU A 157 -30.43 29.49 7.05
N LYS A 158 -31.39 30.25 6.49
CA LYS A 158 -31.43 31.72 6.58
C LYS A 158 -32.81 32.23 6.17
N LYS A 159 -33.75 32.13 7.11
CA LYS A 159 -34.95 32.97 7.13
C LYS A 159 -35.26 33.35 8.57
N LYS A 160 -34.73 34.50 8.99
CA LYS A 160 -35.38 35.38 9.96
C LYS A 160 -34.92 36.81 9.75
#